data_AF-A0A7K7MDE9-F1
#
_entry.id   AF-A0A7K7MDE9-F1
#
_cell.length_a   1.000
_cell.length_b   1.000
_cell.length_c   1.000
_cell.angle_alpha   90.00
_cell.angle_beta   90.00
_cell.angle_gamma   90.00
#
_symmetry.space_group_name_H-M   'P 1'
#
loop_
_entity.id
_entity.type
_entity.pdbx_description
1 polymer ?
#
loop_
_entity_poly.entity_id
_entity_poly.type
_entity_poly.pdbx_seq_one_letter_code
_entity_poly.pdbx_strand_id
1 'polypeptide(L)'
;LSRIGDELYLEPTESGLSLRAVNSSRSGFASFLFAPLFFQLYEPGSAGPETEFFRCKVHMKSFLGIFRSLPSLEKSVGKCLILLKPRASRLVLQLHCKHGVTKTHNLAFQECERLQAVFDTRSCASHLCAPARLLAEAVVHFPLTLAEVTLGTGPGGKISLRNYVEDEAGEPCRVREHPPHLGVPSSPPPIPFPPPEPSKTMVTELWLAEDEFQSVAVVPGSHITFCLKEFRGLLSFAEASNLPLTIHFDEPGR
;
A
#
# COMPACT_ATOMS: atom_id res chain seq x y z
N LEU A 1 7.29 2.61 0.00
CA LEU A 1 7.05 3.70 -0.99
C LEU A 1 7.09 3.23 -2.43
N SER A 2 8.13 2.50 -2.85
CA SER A 2 8.25 1.99 -4.24
C SER A 2 7.16 1.02 -4.70
N ARG A 3 6.50 0.34 -3.77
CA ARG A 3 5.35 -0.52 -4.06
C ARG A 3 4.03 0.24 -4.23
N ILE A 4 4.03 1.55 -3.96
CA ILE A 4 2.85 2.40 -4.01
C ILE A 4 2.87 3.24 -5.29
N GLY A 5 3.97 3.93 -5.57
CA GLY A 5 4.06 4.88 -6.67
C GLY A 5 5.40 4.86 -7.41
N ASP A 6 5.36 5.27 -8.68
CA ASP A 6 6.51 5.42 -9.57
C ASP A 6 7.28 6.75 -9.38
N GLU A 7 6.70 7.68 -8.62
CA GLU A 7 7.31 8.95 -8.24
C GLU A 7 7.48 9.01 -6.71
N LEU A 8 8.63 9.54 -6.29
CA LEU A 8 8.94 9.84 -4.90
C LEU A 8 8.93 11.35 -4.71
N TYR A 9 8.12 11.82 -3.78
CA TYR A 9 7.99 13.21 -3.40
C TYR A 9 8.81 13.46 -2.14
N LEU A 10 9.67 14.49 -2.16
CA LEU A 10 10.52 14.90 -1.06
C LEU A 10 10.11 16.31 -0.62
N GLU A 11 9.80 16.45 0.66
CA GLU A 11 9.44 17.72 1.29
C GLU A 11 10.22 17.87 2.60
N PRO A 12 11.33 18.64 2.63
CA PRO A 12 11.98 19.06 3.85
C PRO A 12 11.09 20.10 4.57
N THR A 13 10.79 19.84 5.83
CA THR A 13 10.01 20.73 6.70
C THR A 13 10.77 20.97 8.00
N GLU A 14 10.31 21.90 8.83
CA GLU A 14 10.85 22.06 10.20
C GLU A 14 10.67 20.79 11.04
N SER A 15 9.58 20.04 10.80
CA SER A 15 9.29 18.76 11.46
C SER A 15 10.11 17.59 10.94
N GLY A 16 11.01 17.81 9.96
CA GLY A 16 11.86 16.81 9.36
C GLY A 16 11.60 16.58 7.86
N LEU A 17 12.20 15.51 7.33
CA LEU A 17 12.11 15.16 5.91
C LEU A 17 10.90 14.24 5.67
N SER A 18 9.94 14.70 4.87
CA SER A 18 8.81 13.88 4.43
C SER A 18 9.12 13.24 3.07
N LEU A 19 8.97 11.92 3.00
CA LEU A 19 9.02 11.13 1.78
C LEU A 19 7.64 10.55 1.48
N ARG A 20 7.06 10.92 0.33
CA ARG A 20 5.70 10.52 -0.04
C ARG A 20 5.67 9.82 -1.39
N ALA A 21 4.70 8.93 -1.57
CA ALA A 21 4.38 8.32 -2.84
C ALA A 21 2.86 8.20 -2.99
N VAL A 22 2.40 8.37 -4.21
CA VAL A 22 1.00 8.20 -4.60
C VAL A 22 0.94 7.21 -5.76
N ASN A 23 -0.07 6.35 -5.78
CA ASN A 23 -0.29 5.44 -6.90
C ASN A 23 -0.84 6.19 -8.13
N SER A 24 -0.85 5.51 -9.28
CA SER A 24 -1.27 6.10 -10.56
C SER A 24 -2.74 6.57 -10.57
N SER A 25 -3.61 5.88 -9.84
CA SER A 25 -5.03 6.20 -9.69
C SER A 25 -5.33 7.24 -8.61
N ARG A 26 -4.31 7.71 -7.87
CA ARG A 26 -4.45 8.60 -6.70
C ARG A 26 -5.36 8.05 -5.59
N SER A 27 -5.56 6.74 -5.53
CA SER A 27 -6.32 6.07 -4.48
C SER A 27 -5.45 5.57 -3.32
N GLY A 28 -4.16 5.37 -3.55
CA GLY A 28 -3.18 4.90 -2.57
C GLY A 28 -2.15 5.97 -2.30
N PHE A 29 -2.01 6.37 -1.04
CA PHE A 29 -1.04 7.35 -0.58
C PHE A 29 -0.22 6.78 0.57
N ALA A 30 1.10 6.98 0.51
CA ALA A 30 2.00 6.60 1.59
C ALA A 30 2.96 7.74 1.91
N SER A 31 3.20 7.98 3.20
CA SER A 31 4.07 9.03 3.71
C SER A 31 4.94 8.51 4.84
N PHE A 32 6.24 8.71 4.73
CA PHE A 32 7.20 8.58 5.83
C PHE A 32 7.67 9.96 6.23
N LEU A 33 7.70 10.23 7.54
CA LEU A 33 8.28 11.45 8.10
C LEU A 33 9.47 11.08 8.97
N PHE A 34 10.65 11.52 8.57
CA PHE A 34 11.88 11.37 9.34
C PHE A 34 12.10 12.65 10.14
N ALA A 35 11.89 12.59 11.46
CA ALA A 35 12.12 13.73 12.35
C ALA A 35 13.58 14.25 12.25
N PRO A 36 13.87 15.52 12.59
CA PRO A 36 15.23 16.06 12.50
C PRO A 36 16.25 15.23 13.30
N LEU A 37 15.83 14.68 14.45
CA LEU A 37 16.64 13.82 15.32
C LEU A 37 17.01 12.46 14.69
N PHE A 38 16.33 12.04 13.62
CA PHE A 38 16.73 10.88 12.84
C PHE A 38 18.08 11.10 12.11
N PHE A 39 18.39 12.36 11.79
CA PHE A 39 19.60 12.73 11.08
C PHE A 39 20.69 13.19 12.04
N GLN A 40 21.95 12.85 11.74
CA GLN A 40 23.08 13.42 12.46
C GLN A 40 23.17 14.95 12.26
N LEU A 41 22.74 15.44 11.10
CA LEU A 41 22.62 16.85 10.76
C LEU A 41 21.40 17.02 9.86
N TYR A 42 20.52 17.95 10.21
CA TYR A 42 19.36 18.28 9.41
C TYR A 42 19.27 19.80 9.23
N GLU A 43 19.31 20.23 7.98
CA GLU A 43 19.16 21.62 7.58
C GLU A 43 18.03 21.70 6.55
N PRO A 44 16.82 22.15 6.91
CA PRO A 44 15.65 22.15 6.01
C PRO A 44 15.76 23.10 4.80
N GLY A 45 16.89 23.78 4.63
CA GLY A 45 17.06 24.90 3.71
C GLY A 45 16.47 26.18 4.32
N SER A 46 17.15 27.30 4.15
CA SER A 46 16.68 28.58 4.69
C SER A 46 15.40 29.03 3.98
N ALA A 47 14.30 29.08 4.72
CA ALA A 47 13.13 29.85 4.34
C ALA A 47 13.52 31.34 4.34
N GLY A 48 13.79 31.89 3.16
CA GLY A 48 13.64 33.33 2.98
C GLY A 48 12.16 33.70 3.16
N PRO A 49 11.84 34.96 3.49
CA PRO A 49 10.46 35.40 3.75
C PRO A 49 9.48 35.17 2.56
N GLU A 50 9.98 34.82 1.38
CA GLU A 50 9.20 34.54 0.16
C GLU A 50 9.36 33.12 -0.40
N THR A 51 10.15 32.26 0.24
CA THR A 51 10.43 30.92 -0.32
C THR A 51 9.55 29.89 0.38
N GLU A 52 8.49 29.47 -0.31
CA GLU A 52 7.75 28.26 0.05
C GLU A 52 8.73 27.10 0.30
N PHE A 53 8.44 26.25 1.29
CA PHE A 53 9.18 25.01 1.50
C PHE A 53 9.38 24.30 0.17
N PHE A 54 10.64 24.07 -0.19
CA PHE A 54 10.98 23.55 -1.51
C PHE A 54 10.53 22.11 -1.64
N ARG A 55 9.71 21.81 -2.64
CA ARG A 55 9.16 20.47 -2.87
C ARG A 55 9.65 19.93 -4.19
N CYS A 56 10.09 18.69 -4.19
CA CYS A 56 10.49 18.06 -5.42
C CYS A 56 10.00 16.62 -5.52
N LYS A 57 9.85 16.17 -6.75
CA LYS A 57 9.60 14.80 -7.11
C LYS A 57 10.74 14.24 -7.94
N VAL A 58 11.07 12.98 -7.69
CA VAL A 58 12.07 12.21 -8.44
C VAL A 58 11.46 10.89 -8.89
N HIS A 59 11.96 10.34 -9.99
CA HIS A 59 11.57 9.01 -10.41
C HIS A 59 12.00 7.96 -9.38
N MET A 60 11.05 7.14 -8.94
CA MET A 60 11.25 6.11 -7.93
C MET A 60 12.33 5.11 -8.37
N LYS A 61 12.34 4.70 -9.65
CA LYS A 61 13.36 3.78 -10.19
C LYS A 61 14.78 4.32 -10.03
N SER A 62 14.97 5.62 -10.25
CA SER A 62 16.27 6.27 -10.11
C SER A 62 16.71 6.35 -8.64
N PHE A 63 15.78 6.67 -7.74
CA PHE A 63 16.05 6.73 -6.31
C PHE A 63 16.35 5.34 -5.73
N LEU A 64 15.51 4.34 -6.03
CA LEU A 64 15.72 2.95 -5.61
C LEU A 64 17.01 2.35 -6.15
N GLY A 65 17.43 2.73 -7.35
CA GLY A 65 18.70 2.28 -7.94
C GLY A 65 19.90 2.54 -7.03
N ILE A 66 19.84 3.58 -6.19
CA ILE A 66 20.87 3.95 -5.22
C ILE A 66 20.89 2.99 -4.02
N PHE A 67 19.71 2.56 -3.58
CA PHE A 67 19.50 1.69 -2.41
C PHE A 67 19.25 0.21 -2.79
N ARG A 68 19.59 -0.19 -4.02
CA ARG A 68 19.18 -1.47 -4.63
C ARG A 68 19.59 -2.71 -3.84
N SER A 69 20.70 -2.66 -3.10
CA SER A 69 21.25 -3.78 -2.36
C SER A 69 21.45 -3.45 -0.88
N LEU A 70 20.39 -3.55 -0.09
CA LEU A 70 20.42 -3.32 1.37
C LEU A 70 21.59 -4.05 2.07
N PRO A 71 21.86 -5.35 1.82
CA PRO A 71 22.97 -6.06 2.49
C PRO A 71 24.36 -5.49 2.15
N SER A 72 24.51 -4.90 0.95
CA SER A 72 25.75 -4.24 0.55
C SER A 72 25.86 -2.87 1.20
N LEU A 73 24.75 -2.12 1.27
CA LEU A 73 24.71 -0.82 1.94
C LEU A 73 25.04 -0.97 3.43
N GLU A 74 24.41 -1.90 4.15
CA GLU A 74 24.69 -2.14 5.58
C GLU A 74 26.15 -2.47 5.87
N LYS A 75 26.80 -3.24 4.99
CA LYS A 75 28.21 -3.62 5.16
C LYS A 75 29.18 -2.51 4.77
N SER A 76 28.84 -1.70 3.77
CA SER A 76 29.77 -0.80 3.11
C SER A 76 29.57 0.67 3.44
N VAL A 77 28.33 1.15 3.60
CA VAL A 77 28.00 2.57 3.79
C VAL A 77 28.02 2.92 5.27
N GLY A 78 28.82 3.92 5.63
CA GLY A 78 28.85 4.48 6.99
C GLY A 78 27.99 5.72 7.15
N LYS A 79 27.91 6.58 6.13
CA LYS A 79 27.09 7.81 6.14
C LYS A 79 26.39 8.02 4.81
N CYS A 80 25.19 8.59 4.85
CA CYS A 80 24.43 9.02 3.68
C CYS A 80 24.15 10.52 3.81
N LEU A 81 24.57 11.30 2.81
CA LEU A 81 24.25 12.71 2.70
C LEU A 81 23.20 12.89 1.60
N ILE A 82 22.11 13.58 1.93
CA ILE A 82 21.06 13.97 0.99
C ILE A 82 21.13 15.49 0.87
N LEU A 83 21.51 15.98 -0.30
CA LEU A 83 21.67 17.41 -0.56
C LEU A 83 20.80 17.83 -1.73
N LEU A 84 19.88 18.74 -1.47
CA LEU A 84 19.00 19.31 -2.49
C LEU A 84 19.63 20.59 -3.02
N LYS A 85 19.80 20.69 -4.35
CA LYS A 85 20.34 21.88 -5.02
C LYS A 85 19.27 22.49 -5.94
N PRO A 86 18.40 23.39 -5.43
CA PRO A 86 17.33 24.04 -6.20
C PRO A 86 17.84 24.70 -7.49
N ARG A 87 18.90 25.50 -7.38
CA ARG A 87 19.51 26.24 -8.52
C ARG A 87 20.05 25.35 -9.64
N ALA A 88 20.38 24.10 -9.34
CA ALA A 88 20.92 23.15 -10.30
C ALA A 88 19.89 22.10 -10.75
N SER A 89 18.68 22.11 -10.17
CA SER A 89 17.66 21.08 -10.38
C SER A 89 18.17 19.64 -10.13
N ARG A 90 19.09 19.49 -9.15
CA ARG A 90 19.72 18.21 -8.79
C ARG A 90 19.51 17.86 -7.33
N LEU A 91 19.10 16.62 -7.09
CA LEU A 91 19.12 15.96 -5.79
C LEU A 91 20.39 15.09 -5.75
N VAL A 92 21.31 15.42 -4.86
CA VAL A 92 22.59 14.75 -4.72
C VAL A 92 22.51 13.80 -3.53
N LEU A 93 22.73 12.51 -3.76
CA LEU A 93 22.90 11.52 -2.71
C LEU A 93 24.37 11.09 -2.68
N GLN A 94 25.04 11.30 -1.55
CA GLN A 94 26.42 10.83 -1.35
C GLN A 94 26.46 9.72 -0.30
N LEU A 95 26.89 8.54 -0.73
CA LEU A 95 27.11 7.39 0.15
C LEU A 95 28.60 7.32 0.47
N HIS A 96 28.94 7.57 1.73
CA HIS A 96 30.31 7.46 2.23
C HIS A 96 30.52 6.03 2.71
N CYS A 97 31.26 5.27 1.93
CA CYS A 97 31.56 3.87 2.17
C CYS A 97 32.88 3.68 2.95
N LYS A 98 33.08 2.47 3.48
CA LYS A 98 34.33 2.02 4.08
C LYS A 98 35.50 2.18 3.10
N HIS A 99 36.70 2.35 3.66
CA HIS A 99 37.94 2.56 2.91
C HIS A 99 37.98 3.86 2.11
N GLY A 100 37.24 4.89 2.56
CA GLY A 100 37.27 6.23 1.95
C GLY A 100 36.53 6.35 0.62
N VAL A 101 35.85 5.30 0.16
CA VAL A 101 35.09 5.31 -1.09
C VAL A 101 33.84 6.17 -0.93
N THR A 102 33.64 7.18 -1.78
CA THR A 102 32.42 8.00 -1.78
C THR A 102 31.68 7.84 -3.11
N LYS A 103 30.45 7.32 -3.06
CA LYS A 103 29.59 7.20 -4.24
C LYS A 103 28.63 8.39 -4.29
N THR A 104 28.73 9.20 -5.33
CA THR A 104 27.85 10.37 -5.53
C THR A 104 26.85 10.08 -6.64
N HIS A 105 25.56 10.21 -6.34
CA HIS A 105 24.46 10.01 -7.26
C HIS A 105 23.72 11.33 -7.49
N ASN A 106 23.70 11.81 -8.73
CA ASN A 106 23.08 13.08 -9.10
C ASN A 106 21.74 12.82 -9.80
N LEU A 107 20.65 12.83 -9.03
CA LEU A 107 19.31 12.67 -9.56
C LEU A 107 18.78 14.00 -10.08
N ALA A 108 18.20 14.01 -11.28
CA ALA A 108 17.36 15.11 -11.71
C ALA A 108 16.03 15.02 -10.94
N PHE A 109 15.53 16.17 -10.46
CA PHE A 109 14.22 16.26 -9.85
C PHE A 109 13.34 17.25 -10.63
N GLN A 110 12.04 17.16 -10.41
CA GLN A 110 11.06 18.14 -10.89
C GLN A 110 10.45 18.83 -9.67
N GLU A 111 10.27 20.15 -9.73
CA GLU A 111 9.53 20.87 -8.71
C GLU A 111 8.04 20.50 -8.80
N CYS A 112 7.36 20.44 -7.67
CA CYS A 112 5.96 19.98 -7.63
C CYS A 112 5.15 20.64 -6.50
N GLU A 113 3.84 20.60 -6.66
CA GLU A 113 2.89 21.03 -5.63
C GLU A 113 2.92 20.09 -4.41
N ARG A 114 2.30 20.57 -3.32
CA ARG A 114 2.18 19.81 -2.07
C ARG A 114 1.24 18.61 -2.27
N LEU A 115 1.81 17.41 -2.18
CA LEU A 115 1.04 16.18 -2.14
C LEU A 115 0.58 15.90 -0.70
N GLN A 116 -0.69 16.11 -0.39
CA GLN A 116 -1.28 15.78 0.91
C GLN A 116 -2.50 14.88 0.73
N ALA A 117 -2.57 13.80 1.50
CA ALA A 117 -3.81 13.07 1.71
C ALA A 117 -4.52 13.64 2.93
N VAL A 118 -5.82 13.88 2.80
CA VAL A 118 -6.68 14.28 3.90
C VAL A 118 -7.36 13.02 4.42
N PHE A 119 -6.85 12.48 5.51
CA PHE A 119 -7.47 11.36 6.22
C PHE A 119 -7.33 11.60 7.72
N ASP A 120 -8.45 11.63 8.44
CA ASP A 120 -8.45 11.80 9.88
C ASP A 120 -8.62 10.45 10.57
N THR A 121 -7.54 9.97 11.18
CA THR A 121 -7.54 8.70 11.92
C THR A 121 -8.38 8.77 13.20
N ARG A 122 -8.67 9.98 13.71
CA ARG A 122 -9.43 10.18 14.95
C ARG A 122 -10.94 10.07 14.73
N SER A 123 -11.40 10.30 13.50
CA SER A 123 -12.82 10.18 13.14
C SER A 123 -13.24 8.77 12.75
N CYS A 124 -12.31 7.82 12.69
CA CYS A 124 -12.60 6.44 12.32
C CYS A 124 -13.33 5.71 13.46
N ALA A 125 -14.47 5.09 13.16
CA ALA A 125 -15.22 4.31 14.13
C ALA A 125 -14.53 2.99 14.47
N SER A 126 -13.75 2.43 13.53
CA SER A 126 -13.03 1.17 13.72
C SER A 126 -11.51 1.36 13.68
N HIS A 127 -10.82 0.74 14.62
CA HIS A 127 -9.37 0.61 14.58
C HIS A 127 -8.90 -0.70 15.21
N LEU A 128 -7.77 -1.20 14.71
CA LEU A 128 -7.06 -2.34 15.28
C LEU A 128 -5.56 -2.07 15.32
N CYS A 129 -4.88 -2.61 16.32
CA CYS A 129 -3.44 -2.56 16.47
C CYS A 129 -2.90 -3.97 16.65
N ALA A 130 -1.99 -4.38 15.78
CA ALA A 130 -1.37 -5.71 15.82
C ALA A 130 0.14 -5.62 15.63
N PRO A 131 0.91 -6.59 16.17
CA PRO A 131 2.29 -6.79 15.74
C PRO A 131 2.35 -7.01 14.23
N ALA A 132 3.28 -6.35 13.53
CA ALA A 132 3.44 -6.54 12.09
C ALA A 132 3.70 -8.02 11.73
N ARG A 133 4.39 -8.76 12.60
CA ARG A 133 4.64 -10.19 12.40
C ARG A 133 3.36 -11.03 12.33
N LEU A 134 2.37 -10.76 13.17
CA LEU A 134 1.08 -11.45 13.14
C LEU A 134 0.40 -11.26 11.79
N LEU A 135 0.34 -10.00 11.32
CA LEU A 135 -0.26 -9.67 10.03
C LEU A 135 0.54 -10.24 8.85
N ALA A 136 1.87 -10.34 8.96
CA ALA A 136 2.74 -10.96 7.96
C ALA A 136 2.50 -12.46 7.85
N GLU A 137 2.39 -13.15 8.99
CA GLU A 137 2.06 -14.57 9.07
C GLU A 137 0.65 -14.84 8.51
N ALA A 138 -0.32 -13.95 8.72
CA ALA A 138 -1.62 -14.06 8.06
C ALA A 138 -1.53 -13.85 6.54
N VAL A 139 -0.83 -12.81 6.09
CA VAL A 139 -0.79 -12.43 4.66
C VAL A 139 0.00 -13.40 3.77
N VAL A 140 0.85 -14.25 4.36
CA VAL A 140 1.64 -15.26 3.63
C VAL A 140 0.78 -16.33 2.97
N HIS A 141 -0.42 -16.58 3.49
CA HIS A 141 -1.34 -17.60 2.96
C HIS A 141 -2.05 -17.15 1.67
N PHE A 142 -2.03 -15.86 1.35
CA PHE A 142 -2.61 -15.35 0.11
C PHE A 142 -1.61 -15.37 -1.04
N PRO A 143 -2.03 -15.68 -2.28
CA PRO A 143 -1.17 -15.59 -3.45
C PRO A 143 -0.51 -14.21 -3.60
N LEU A 144 0.72 -14.18 -4.13
CA LEU A 144 1.43 -12.93 -4.44
C LEU A 144 0.74 -12.13 -5.56
N THR A 145 -0.02 -12.82 -6.42
CA THR A 145 -0.80 -12.23 -7.51
C THR A 145 -2.10 -11.61 -7.04
N LEU A 146 -2.58 -11.96 -5.83
CA LEU A 146 -3.84 -11.46 -5.30
C LEU A 146 -3.81 -9.93 -5.20
N ALA A 147 -4.79 -9.28 -5.81
CA ALA A 147 -4.89 -7.83 -5.84
C ALA A 147 -5.43 -7.28 -4.53
N GLU A 148 -6.54 -7.84 -4.04
CA GLU A 148 -7.32 -7.27 -2.97
C GLU A 148 -7.62 -8.29 -1.87
N VAL A 149 -7.67 -7.80 -0.64
CA VAL A 149 -8.07 -8.55 0.55
C VAL A 149 -9.14 -7.77 1.30
N THR A 150 -10.12 -8.48 1.82
CA THR A 150 -11.15 -7.95 2.70
C THR A 150 -10.78 -8.26 4.14
N LEU A 151 -10.68 -7.23 4.96
CA LEU A 151 -10.56 -7.30 6.41
C LEU A 151 -11.94 -7.03 7.01
N GLY A 152 -12.42 -7.86 7.91
CA GLY A 152 -13.72 -7.66 8.56
C GLY A 152 -13.83 -8.32 9.93
N THR A 153 -14.97 -8.14 10.58
CA THR A 153 -15.25 -8.77 11.88
C THR A 153 -16.05 -10.07 11.75
N GLY A 154 -15.68 -11.03 12.59
CA GLY A 154 -16.27 -12.35 12.69
C GLY A 154 -17.12 -12.59 13.92
N PRO A 155 -17.81 -13.74 13.98
CA PRO A 155 -18.47 -14.20 15.19
C PRO A 155 -17.47 -14.29 16.35
N GLY A 156 -17.86 -13.79 17.52
CA GLY A 156 -17.06 -13.87 18.73
C GLY A 156 -15.82 -12.97 18.75
N GLY A 157 -15.87 -11.80 18.11
CA GLY A 157 -14.80 -10.78 18.17
C GLY A 157 -13.59 -11.06 17.27
N LYS A 158 -13.57 -12.21 16.59
CA LYS A 158 -12.46 -12.59 15.70
C LYS A 158 -12.32 -11.63 14.53
N ILE A 159 -11.09 -11.40 14.10
CA ILE A 159 -10.80 -10.62 12.89
C ILE A 159 -10.62 -11.57 11.71
N SER A 160 -11.32 -11.30 10.62
CA SER A 160 -11.26 -12.08 9.39
C SER A 160 -10.39 -11.40 8.34
N LEU A 161 -9.58 -12.18 7.63
CA LEU A 161 -8.99 -11.78 6.35
C LEU A 161 -9.45 -12.76 5.28
N ARG A 162 -10.07 -12.24 4.21
CA ARG A 162 -10.59 -13.02 3.10
C ARG A 162 -10.12 -12.43 1.77
N ASN A 163 -9.78 -13.25 0.79
CA ASN A 163 -9.56 -12.71 -0.56
C ASN A 163 -10.88 -12.21 -1.17
N TYR A 164 -10.82 -11.06 -1.84
CA TYR A 164 -11.99 -10.58 -2.59
C TYR A 164 -12.16 -11.45 -3.84
N VAL A 165 -13.35 -12.03 -4.00
CA VAL A 165 -13.80 -12.65 -5.24
C VAL A 165 -14.89 -11.73 -5.76
N GLU A 166 -14.73 -11.24 -7.00
CA GLU A 166 -15.82 -10.55 -7.69
C GLU A 166 -17.02 -11.49 -7.71
N ASP A 167 -18.05 -11.11 -6.96
CA ASP A 167 -19.33 -11.80 -7.00
C ASP A 167 -19.92 -11.45 -8.37
N GLU A 168 -19.85 -12.37 -9.34
CA GLU A 168 -20.71 -12.30 -10.51
C GLU A 168 -22.13 -12.34 -9.96
N ALA A 169 -22.74 -11.16 -9.77
CA ALA A 169 -24.11 -10.99 -9.35
C ALA A 169 -24.96 -11.91 -10.23
N GLY A 170 -25.38 -13.03 -9.65
CA GLY A 170 -26.09 -14.07 -10.36
C GLY A 170 -27.31 -13.45 -11.02
N GLU A 171 -27.31 -13.41 -12.35
CA GLU A 171 -28.55 -13.13 -13.06
C GLU A 171 -29.57 -14.19 -12.61
N PRO A 172 -30.70 -13.80 -12.02
CA PRO A 172 -31.73 -14.77 -11.70
C PRO A 172 -32.21 -15.36 -13.03
N CYS A 173 -32.04 -16.68 -13.18
CA CYS A 173 -32.58 -17.44 -14.31
C CYS A 173 -34.05 -17.05 -14.50
N ARG A 174 -34.33 -16.23 -15.52
CA ARG A 174 -35.70 -15.94 -15.93
C ARG A 174 -36.29 -17.23 -16.46
N VAL A 175 -37.05 -17.93 -15.62
CA VAL A 175 -37.87 -19.07 -16.02
C VAL A 175 -38.85 -18.54 -17.08
N ARG A 176 -38.58 -18.90 -18.33
CA ARG A 176 -39.39 -18.49 -19.48
C ARG A 176 -40.62 -19.38 -19.52
N GLU A 177 -41.70 -18.95 -18.89
CA GLU A 177 -43.01 -19.59 -19.04
C GLU A 177 -43.53 -19.32 -20.46
N HIS A 178 -43.69 -20.37 -21.28
CA HIS A 178 -44.41 -20.30 -22.55
C HIS A 178 -45.53 -21.37 -22.61
N PRO A 179 -46.72 -21.01 -23.14
CA PRO A 179 -47.93 -21.84 -23.11
C PRO A 179 -47.94 -22.94 -24.20
N PRO A 180 -48.87 -23.91 -24.16
CA PRO A 180 -48.79 -25.10 -24.99
C PRO A 180 -49.44 -24.86 -26.36
N HIS A 181 -48.74 -25.18 -27.45
CA HIS A 181 -49.38 -25.39 -28.74
C HIS A 181 -48.84 -26.65 -29.43
N LEU A 182 -49.79 -27.45 -29.93
CA LEU A 182 -49.62 -28.72 -30.62
C LEU A 182 -48.84 -28.58 -31.95
N GLY A 183 -47.93 -29.54 -32.22
CA GLY A 183 -47.29 -29.74 -33.52
C GLY A 183 -46.29 -30.91 -33.50
N VAL A 184 -46.35 -31.74 -34.54
CA VAL A 184 -45.68 -33.05 -34.78
C VAL A 184 -44.13 -32.97 -34.84
N PRO A 185 -43.33 -34.02 -34.54
CA PRO A 185 -41.89 -33.89 -34.37
C PRO A 185 -41.12 -33.99 -35.70
N SER A 186 -40.20 -33.05 -35.94
CA SER A 186 -39.16 -33.19 -36.96
C SER A 186 -37.83 -32.69 -36.42
N SER A 187 -36.86 -33.60 -36.35
CA SER A 187 -35.45 -33.45 -35.91
C SER A 187 -35.20 -33.13 -34.43
N PRO A 188 -34.26 -33.82 -33.75
CA PRO A 188 -33.83 -33.42 -32.42
C PRO A 188 -33.07 -32.09 -32.53
N PRO A 189 -33.34 -31.10 -31.66
CA PRO A 189 -32.54 -29.88 -31.60
C PRO A 189 -31.12 -30.21 -31.14
N PRO A 190 -30.09 -29.47 -31.60
CA PRO A 190 -28.74 -29.61 -31.07
C PRO A 190 -28.76 -29.32 -29.57
N ILE A 191 -28.21 -30.24 -28.79
CA ILE A 191 -28.03 -30.08 -27.34
C ILE A 191 -27.22 -28.80 -27.12
N PRO A 192 -27.70 -27.80 -26.36
CA PRO A 192 -26.88 -26.65 -26.02
C PRO A 192 -25.65 -27.13 -25.25
N PHE A 193 -24.46 -26.80 -25.74
CA PHE A 193 -23.24 -26.98 -24.96
C PHE A 193 -23.43 -26.23 -23.63
N PRO A 194 -23.17 -26.86 -22.47
CA PRO A 194 -23.20 -26.15 -21.20
C PRO A 194 -22.23 -24.96 -21.31
N PRO A 195 -22.59 -23.77 -20.80
CA PRO A 195 -21.65 -22.66 -20.73
C PRO A 195 -20.41 -23.12 -19.95
N PRO A 196 -19.20 -22.64 -20.30
CA PRO A 196 -18.01 -22.94 -19.51
C PRO A 196 -18.31 -22.54 -18.06
N GLU A 197 -18.23 -23.51 -17.14
CA GLU A 197 -18.43 -23.24 -15.72
C GLU A 197 -17.50 -22.10 -15.29
N PRO A 198 -18.00 -21.09 -14.54
CA PRO A 198 -17.13 -20.03 -14.07
C PRO A 198 -16.04 -20.68 -13.23
N SER A 199 -14.78 -20.39 -13.57
CA SER A 199 -13.64 -20.82 -12.79
C SER A 199 -13.82 -20.31 -11.37
N LYS A 200 -14.29 -21.17 -10.45
CA LYS A 200 -14.44 -20.83 -9.04
C LYS A 200 -13.05 -20.50 -8.50
N THR A 201 -12.75 -19.21 -8.40
CA THR A 201 -11.54 -18.73 -7.77
C THR A 201 -11.53 -19.22 -6.34
N MET A 202 -10.44 -19.91 -5.94
CA MET A 202 -10.29 -20.44 -4.59
C MET A 202 -10.43 -19.30 -3.56
N VAL A 203 -11.41 -19.42 -2.67
CA VAL A 203 -11.57 -18.49 -1.53
C VAL A 203 -10.66 -18.95 -0.40
N THR A 204 -9.84 -18.05 0.11
CA THR A 204 -9.01 -18.24 1.30
C THR A 204 -9.52 -17.29 2.37
N GLU A 205 -9.91 -17.84 3.52
CA GLU A 205 -10.39 -17.09 4.67
C GLU A 205 -9.60 -17.49 5.91
N LEU A 206 -9.11 -16.48 6.64
CA LEU A 206 -8.34 -16.62 7.86
C LEU A 206 -9.07 -15.93 9.00
N TRP A 207 -9.01 -16.54 10.18
CA TRP A 207 -9.60 -16.01 11.41
C TRP A 207 -8.50 -15.82 12.45
N LEU A 208 -8.28 -14.57 12.85
CA LEU A 208 -7.36 -14.18 13.89
C LEU A 208 -8.15 -13.95 15.18
N ALA A 209 -7.68 -14.54 16.27
CA ALA A 209 -8.28 -14.35 17.58
C ALA A 209 -7.96 -12.95 18.11
N GLU A 210 -8.88 -12.37 18.87
CA GLU A 210 -8.79 -10.98 19.36
C GLU A 210 -7.60 -10.78 20.32
N ASP A 211 -7.22 -11.82 21.06
CA ASP A 211 -6.12 -11.84 22.03
C ASP A 211 -4.72 -11.72 21.40
N GLU A 212 -4.60 -11.96 20.09
CA GLU A 212 -3.36 -11.73 19.34
C GLU A 212 -3.12 -10.25 19.01
N PHE A 213 -4.14 -9.40 19.17
CA PHE A 213 -4.08 -7.96 18.90
C PHE A 213 -3.75 -7.17 20.17
N GLN A 214 -3.03 -6.06 20.00
CA GLN A 214 -2.71 -5.14 21.09
C GLN A 214 -3.91 -4.25 21.45
N SER A 215 -4.71 -3.88 20.45
CA SER A 215 -5.98 -3.20 20.65
C SER A 215 -6.94 -3.52 19.51
N VAL A 216 -8.21 -3.72 19.82
CA VAL A 216 -9.28 -3.91 18.83
C VAL A 216 -10.48 -3.09 19.28
N ALA A 217 -10.93 -2.18 18.43
CA ALA A 217 -12.20 -1.50 18.59
C ALA A 217 -12.81 -1.40 17.20
N VAL A 218 -13.59 -2.41 16.81
CA VAL A 218 -14.15 -2.52 15.48
C VAL A 218 -15.67 -2.68 15.57
N VAL A 219 -16.40 -1.92 14.75
CA VAL A 219 -17.87 -1.99 14.72
C VAL A 219 -18.30 -3.36 14.15
N PRO A 220 -19.21 -4.09 14.81
CA PRO A 220 -19.69 -5.37 14.30
C PRO A 220 -20.28 -5.25 12.89
N GLY A 221 -19.86 -6.13 11.97
CA GLY A 221 -20.30 -6.12 10.57
C GLY A 221 -19.53 -5.16 9.66
N SER A 222 -18.64 -4.34 10.21
CA SER A 222 -17.73 -3.54 9.39
C SER A 222 -16.71 -4.42 8.67
N HIS A 223 -16.42 -4.04 7.43
CA HIS A 223 -15.40 -4.65 6.59
C HIS A 223 -14.83 -3.63 5.62
N ILE A 224 -13.58 -3.81 5.23
CA ILE A 224 -12.92 -3.01 4.20
C ILE A 224 -12.18 -3.91 3.24
N THR A 225 -12.19 -3.56 1.96
CA THR A 225 -11.39 -4.21 0.92
C THR A 225 -10.29 -3.26 0.47
N PHE A 226 -9.04 -3.72 0.44
CA PHE A 226 -7.89 -2.89 0.08
C PHE A 226 -6.83 -3.65 -0.70
N CYS A 227 -5.94 -2.90 -1.36
CA CYS A 227 -4.86 -3.43 -2.18
C CYS A 227 -3.81 -4.16 -1.34
N LEU A 228 -3.75 -5.48 -1.49
CA LEU A 228 -2.82 -6.34 -0.74
C LEU A 228 -1.36 -6.09 -1.15
N LYS A 229 -1.10 -5.75 -2.41
CA LYS A 229 0.26 -5.48 -2.91
C LYS A 229 0.87 -4.25 -2.24
N GLU A 230 0.06 -3.20 -2.07
CA GLU A 230 0.45 -1.97 -1.39
C GLU A 230 0.65 -2.22 0.11
N PHE A 231 -0.30 -2.92 0.75
CA PHE A 231 -0.22 -3.29 2.16
C PHE A 231 1.02 -4.12 2.49
N ARG A 232 1.37 -5.12 1.67
CA ARG A 232 2.60 -5.91 1.80
C ARG A 232 3.87 -5.04 1.80
N GLY A 233 3.85 -3.90 1.09
CA GLY A 233 4.95 -2.95 1.07
C GLY A 233 5.17 -2.26 2.41
N LEU A 234 4.09 -1.87 3.09
CA LEU A 234 4.14 -1.29 4.43
C LEU A 234 4.49 -2.36 5.47
N LEU A 235 3.86 -3.53 5.36
CA LEU A 235 4.01 -4.65 6.28
C LEU A 235 5.47 -5.13 6.37
N SER A 236 6.15 -5.27 5.23
CA SER A 236 7.56 -5.66 5.19
C SER A 236 8.49 -4.66 5.90
N PHE A 237 8.15 -3.36 5.87
CA PHE A 237 8.92 -2.34 6.60
C PHE A 237 8.68 -2.42 8.11
N ALA A 238 7.40 -2.55 8.51
CA ALA A 238 7.03 -2.64 9.92
C ALA A 238 7.58 -3.92 10.57
N GLU A 239 7.54 -5.04 9.87
CA GLU A 239 8.12 -6.31 10.31
C GLU A 239 9.64 -6.21 10.52
N ALA A 240 10.37 -5.68 9.53
CA ALA A 240 11.83 -5.51 9.63
C ALA A 240 12.24 -4.54 10.75
N SER A 241 11.37 -3.59 11.09
CA SER A 241 11.58 -2.61 12.17
C SER A 241 11.01 -3.05 13.51
N ASN A 242 10.37 -4.23 13.57
CA ASN A 242 9.62 -4.75 14.72
C ASN A 242 8.62 -3.73 15.31
N LEU A 243 7.93 -3.00 14.43
CA LEU A 243 6.94 -2.00 14.81
C LEU A 243 5.52 -2.58 14.74
N PRO A 244 4.61 -2.20 15.66
CA PRO A 244 3.20 -2.51 15.52
C PRO A 244 2.59 -1.74 14.35
N LEU A 245 1.52 -2.29 13.78
CA LEU A 245 0.70 -1.63 12.78
C LEU A 245 -0.67 -1.33 13.35
N THR A 246 -1.09 -0.08 13.21
CA THR A 246 -2.44 0.36 13.53
C THR A 246 -3.21 0.60 12.23
N ILE A 247 -4.34 -0.06 12.06
CA ILE A 247 -5.24 0.09 10.93
C ILE A 247 -6.49 0.81 11.44
N HIS A 248 -6.78 1.97 10.87
CA HIS A 248 -8.00 2.73 11.13
C HIS A 248 -8.89 2.64 9.89
N PHE A 249 -10.18 2.38 10.08
CA PHE A 249 -11.13 2.27 8.99
C PHE A 249 -12.56 2.57 9.43
N ASP A 250 -13.42 2.81 8.45
CA ASP A 250 -14.82 3.14 8.66
C ASP A 250 -15.71 2.33 7.69
N GLU A 251 -16.63 2.99 6.98
CA GLU A 251 -17.47 2.37 5.96
C GLU A 251 -16.71 2.11 4.65
N PRO A 252 -17.11 1.08 3.87
CA PRO A 252 -16.56 0.83 2.55
C PRO A 252 -16.56 2.09 1.67
N GLY A 253 -15.39 2.44 1.11
CA GLY A 253 -15.20 3.62 0.27
C GLY A 253 -14.67 4.86 1.00
N ARG A 254 -14.38 4.78 2.30
CA ARG A 254 -13.73 5.84 3.09
C ARG A 254 -12.41 5.39 3.71
#